data_AF-A0A3N5STM2-F1
#
_entry.id   AF-A0A3N5STM2-F1
#
_cell.length_a   1.000
_cell.length_b   1.000
_cell.length_c   1.000
_cell.angle_alpha   90.00
_cell.angle_beta   90.00
_cell.angle_gamma   90.00
#
_symmetry.space_group_name_H-M   'P 1'
#
loop_
_entity.id
_entity.type
_entity.pdbx_description
1 polymer ?
#
loop_
_entity_poly.entity_id
_entity_poly.type
_entity_poly.pdbx_seq_one_letter_code
_entity_poly.pdbx_strand_id
1 'polypeptide(L)'
;MGYKRFGLFLCFTILLPVSVFAEDGPRVEMFSPQGIVKGVRQASVRFSEQMVPFGDPRGLIEPFDIDCPEKGASRWADQKNWVYDFEKDLPAGIRCEFRLKPGLKSLSGKGVAGLQAFSFSTGGPAIKSSSPYEGSGWIDEEQIFILTLDA
;
A
#
# COMPACT_ATOMS: atom_id res chain seq x y z
N MET A 1 -58.42 -55.33 30.03
CA MET A 1 -57.17 -55.80 29.42
C MET A 1 -56.71 -54.72 28.42
N GLY A 2 -55.79 -53.84 28.84
CA GLY A 2 -55.48 -52.58 28.13
C GLY A 2 -54.41 -52.72 27.06
N TYR A 3 -54.63 -52.09 25.90
CA TYR A 3 -53.62 -51.93 24.85
C TYR A 3 -52.82 -50.63 25.09
N LYS A 4 -51.53 -50.78 25.44
CA LYS A 4 -50.57 -49.69 25.57
C LYS A 4 -50.12 -49.23 24.18
N ARG A 5 -50.43 -47.99 23.82
CA ARG A 5 -49.89 -47.31 22.61
C ARG A 5 -48.50 -46.77 22.95
N PHE A 6 -47.47 -47.36 22.36
CA PHE A 6 -46.07 -46.96 22.50
C PHE A 6 -45.75 -45.90 21.42
N GLY A 7 -45.68 -44.64 21.82
CA GLY A 7 -45.38 -43.52 20.92
C GLY A 7 -43.90 -43.48 20.59
N LEU A 8 -43.55 -43.84 19.36
CA LEU A 8 -42.21 -43.73 18.80
C LEU A 8 -41.98 -42.27 18.37
N PHE A 9 -41.37 -41.45 19.23
CA PHE A 9 -40.97 -40.08 18.90
C PHE A 9 -39.64 -40.13 18.14
N LEU A 10 -39.70 -40.06 16.81
CA LEU A 10 -38.53 -40.04 15.93
C LEU A 10 -37.94 -38.61 15.93
N CYS A 11 -36.86 -38.39 16.70
CA CYS A 11 -36.15 -37.11 16.72
C CYS A 11 -35.20 -37.06 15.51
N PHE A 12 -35.65 -36.41 14.42
CA PHE A 12 -34.86 -36.24 13.20
C PHE A 12 -33.90 -35.05 13.37
N THR A 13 -32.71 -35.30 13.92
CA THR A 13 -31.63 -34.29 14.00
C THR A 13 -31.08 -34.01 12.61
N ILE A 14 -31.49 -32.88 12.05
CA ILE A 14 -30.98 -32.33 10.79
C ILE A 14 -29.55 -31.80 11.04
N LEU A 15 -28.53 -32.51 10.51
CA LEU A 15 -27.16 -32.00 10.41
C LEU A 15 -27.07 -31.03 9.22
N LEU A 16 -27.17 -29.73 9.49
CA LEU A 16 -26.83 -28.68 8.51
C LEU A 16 -25.30 -28.50 8.48
N PRO A 17 -24.64 -28.54 7.31
CA PRO A 17 -23.23 -28.22 7.20
C PRO A 17 -23.03 -26.72 7.48
N VAL A 18 -22.28 -26.41 8.53
CA VAL A 18 -21.86 -25.04 8.85
C VAL A 18 -20.66 -24.72 7.96
N SER A 19 -20.88 -23.92 6.92
CA SER A 19 -19.78 -23.34 6.14
C SER A 19 -19.08 -22.28 6.98
N VAL A 20 -17.84 -22.55 7.40
CA VAL A 20 -16.97 -21.56 8.03
C VAL A 20 -16.33 -20.74 6.92
N PHE A 21 -16.74 -19.48 6.77
CA PHE A 21 -15.99 -18.52 5.98
C PHE A 21 -14.81 -18.04 6.81
N ALA A 22 -13.59 -18.30 6.34
CA ALA A 22 -12.40 -17.68 6.91
C ALA A 22 -12.47 -16.18 6.60
N GLU A 23 -12.74 -15.37 7.61
CA GLU A 23 -12.66 -13.91 7.50
C GLU A 23 -11.17 -13.54 7.53
N ASP A 24 -10.59 -13.33 6.35
CA ASP A 24 -9.22 -12.90 6.19
C ASP A 24 -9.11 -11.47 6.77
N GLY A 25 -8.32 -11.31 7.84
CA GLY A 25 -8.31 -10.09 8.64
C GLY A 25 -8.02 -8.80 7.84
N PRO A 26 -8.26 -7.61 8.43
CA PRO A 26 -7.94 -6.35 7.79
C PRO A 26 -6.48 -6.35 7.32
N ARG A 27 -6.23 -5.87 6.11
CA ARG A 27 -4.88 -5.83 5.53
C ARG A 27 -4.76 -4.68 4.56
N VAL A 28 -3.53 -4.35 4.19
CA VAL A 28 -3.28 -3.53 3.01
C VAL A 28 -3.63 -4.37 1.79
N GLU A 29 -4.70 -3.97 1.10
CA GLU A 29 -5.14 -4.61 -0.15
C GLU A 29 -4.31 -4.12 -1.33
N MET A 30 -3.87 -2.86 -1.30
CA MET A 30 -3.05 -2.26 -2.36
C MET A 30 -2.11 -1.21 -1.78
N PHE A 31 -0.87 -1.21 -2.27
CA PHE A 31 0.10 -0.15 -2.04
C PHE A 31 0.70 0.25 -3.39
N SER A 32 0.78 1.55 -3.67
CA SER A 32 1.37 2.09 -4.89
C SER A 32 2.12 3.38 -4.60
N PRO A 33 3.29 3.63 -5.20
CA PRO A 33 4.04 2.74 -6.10
C PRO A 33 4.84 1.66 -5.34
N GLN A 34 5.33 0.65 -6.07
CA GLN A 34 6.27 -0.36 -5.55
C GLN A 34 7.38 -0.62 -6.56
N GLY A 35 8.58 -0.98 -6.08
CA GLY A 35 9.73 -1.26 -6.96
C GLY A 35 10.39 0.03 -7.49
N ILE A 36 10.83 0.05 -8.75
CA ILE A 36 11.52 1.20 -9.35
C ILE A 36 10.53 2.02 -10.19
N VAL A 37 10.21 3.24 -9.74
CA VAL A 37 9.21 4.12 -10.38
C VAL A 37 9.67 5.57 -10.34
N LYS A 38 9.68 6.25 -11.49
CA LYS A 38 10.07 7.67 -11.62
C LYS A 38 8.88 8.62 -11.48
N GLY A 39 9.17 9.88 -11.15
CA GLY A 39 8.16 10.95 -11.14
C GLY A 39 7.06 10.73 -10.10
N VAL A 40 7.41 10.21 -8.93
CA VAL A 40 6.45 9.92 -7.88
C VAL A 40 6.05 11.22 -7.17
N ARG A 41 4.75 11.54 -7.21
CA ARG A 41 4.14 12.65 -6.45
C ARG A 41 3.50 12.20 -5.15
N GLN A 42 3.01 10.96 -5.12
CA GLN A 42 2.27 10.44 -3.97
C GLN A 42 2.46 8.94 -3.83
N ALA A 43 2.37 8.46 -2.59
CA ALA A 43 2.15 7.05 -2.28
C ALA A 43 0.70 6.85 -1.81
N SER A 44 0.02 5.84 -2.31
CA SER A 44 -1.37 5.53 -1.99
C SER A 44 -1.52 4.12 -1.44
N VAL A 45 -2.41 3.99 -0.47
CA VAL A 45 -2.68 2.76 0.24
C VAL A 45 -4.17 2.54 0.31
N ARG A 46 -4.62 1.33 -0.04
CA ARG A 46 -6.00 0.88 0.14
C ARG A 46 -6.03 -0.27 1.13
N PHE A 47 -6.80 -0.12 2.19
CA PHE A 47 -7.08 -1.17 3.16
C PHE A 47 -8.33 -1.97 2.76
N SER A 48 -8.37 -3.25 3.13
CA SER A 48 -9.54 -4.12 2.86
C SER A 48 -10.78 -3.73 3.68
N GLU A 49 -10.57 -3.16 4.88
CA GLU A 49 -11.62 -2.70 5.79
C GLU A 49 -11.53 -1.19 6.06
N GLN A 50 -12.59 -0.63 6.63
CA GLN A 50 -12.60 0.77 7.09
C GLN A 50 -11.61 0.94 8.25
N MET A 51 -10.72 1.90 8.12
CA MET A 51 -9.72 2.25 9.13
C MET A 51 -10.13 3.48 9.93
N VAL A 52 -10.89 4.38 9.30
CA VAL A 52 -11.39 5.61 9.90
C VAL A 52 -12.91 5.73 9.71
N PRO A 53 -13.63 6.43 10.62
CA PRO A 53 -15.05 6.71 10.46
C PRO A 53 -15.36 7.54 9.20
N PHE A 54 -16.62 7.52 8.80
CA PHE A 54 -17.15 8.40 7.77
C PHE A 54 -17.22 9.85 8.27
N GLY A 55 -16.80 10.81 7.44
CA GLY A 55 -16.75 12.23 7.80
C GLY A 55 -15.41 12.87 7.43
N ASP A 56 -15.02 13.91 8.17
CA ASP A 56 -13.70 14.55 8.01
C ASP A 56 -12.63 13.70 8.70
N PRO A 57 -11.70 13.09 7.95
CA PRO A 57 -10.74 12.19 8.52
C PRO A 57 -9.43 12.89 8.94
N ARG A 58 -9.38 14.23 8.89
CA ARG A 58 -8.19 15.01 9.28
C ARG A 58 -7.86 14.79 10.76
N GLY A 59 -6.61 14.42 11.05
CA GLY A 59 -6.13 14.17 12.42
C GLY A 59 -6.47 12.78 12.97
N LEU A 60 -6.98 11.87 12.13
CA LEU A 60 -7.18 10.47 12.50
C LEU A 60 -5.88 9.66 12.35
N ILE A 61 -5.93 8.41 12.80
CA ILE A 61 -4.84 7.43 12.79
C ILE A 61 -3.88 7.56 11.59
N GLU A 62 -2.60 7.72 11.90
CA GLU A 62 -1.52 7.67 10.91
C GLU A 62 -0.95 6.26 10.83
N PRO A 63 -1.25 5.48 9.77
CA PRO A 63 -1.04 4.04 9.79
C PRO A 63 0.41 3.60 9.56
N PHE A 64 1.28 4.50 9.08
CA PHE A 64 2.65 4.17 8.71
C PHE A 64 3.69 4.96 9.52
N ASP A 65 4.79 4.29 9.83
CA ASP A 65 6.10 4.90 10.05
C ASP A 65 6.80 4.99 8.68
N ILE A 66 7.22 6.20 8.31
CA ILE A 66 7.72 6.50 6.96
C ILE A 66 9.20 6.83 7.06
N ASP A 67 10.02 6.07 6.34
CA ASP A 67 11.44 6.30 6.16
C ASP A 67 11.69 6.74 4.72
N CYS A 68 11.82 8.05 4.52
CA CYS A 68 11.98 8.66 3.21
C CYS A 68 12.77 9.97 3.37
N PRO A 69 13.79 10.24 2.53
CA PRO A 69 14.57 11.48 2.61
C PRO A 69 13.77 12.75 2.32
N GLU A 70 12.75 12.64 1.46
CA GLU A 70 11.91 13.75 1.03
C GLU A 70 10.64 13.85 1.88
N LYS A 71 10.21 15.09 2.14
CA LYS A 71 9.08 15.39 3.01
C LYS A 71 7.75 15.36 2.26
N GLY A 72 6.69 15.13 3.01
CA GLY A 72 5.32 15.14 2.54
C GLY A 72 4.32 15.18 3.68
N ALA A 73 3.05 15.25 3.30
CA ALA A 73 1.92 15.26 4.21
C ALA A 73 0.98 14.08 3.92
N SER A 74 0.49 13.46 4.97
CA SER A 74 -0.49 12.39 4.90
C SER A 74 -1.91 12.94 4.91
N ARG A 75 -2.82 12.21 4.28
CA ARG A 75 -4.26 12.41 4.41
C ARG A 75 -5.01 11.12 4.11
N TRP A 76 -6.15 10.96 4.76
CA TRP A 76 -7.16 9.99 4.35
C TRP A 76 -7.97 10.58 3.19
N ALA A 77 -8.03 9.84 2.08
CA ALA A 77 -8.88 10.17 0.94
C ALA A 77 -10.33 9.71 1.17
N ASP A 78 -10.51 8.60 1.88
CA ASP A 78 -11.79 8.10 2.38
C ASP A 78 -11.57 7.14 3.57
N GLN A 79 -12.57 6.33 3.94
CA GLN A 79 -12.50 5.42 5.10
C GLN A 79 -11.47 4.29 4.96
N LYS A 80 -11.03 3.97 3.74
CA LYS A 80 -10.15 2.85 3.41
C LYS A 80 -8.89 3.28 2.66
N ASN A 81 -8.87 4.48 2.09
CA ASN A 81 -7.78 4.96 1.26
C ASN A 81 -6.99 6.06 1.98
N TRP A 82 -5.70 5.83 2.17
CA TRP A 82 -4.75 6.77 2.73
C TRP A 82 -3.71 7.15 1.69
N VAL A 83 -3.28 8.41 1.70
CA VAL A 83 -2.35 8.98 0.73
C VAL A 83 -1.27 9.75 1.46
N TYR A 84 -0.03 9.57 1.04
CA TYR A 84 1.10 10.43 1.37
C TYR A 84 1.47 11.27 0.16
N ASP A 85 1.33 12.59 0.27
CA ASP A 85 1.57 13.55 -0.80
C ASP A 85 2.93 14.23 -0.56
N PHE A 86 3.86 14.08 -1.49
CA PHE A 86 5.18 14.70 -1.40
C PHE A 86 5.08 16.18 -1.80
N GLU A 87 5.89 17.03 -1.18
CA GLU A 87 5.88 18.48 -1.44
C GLU A 87 6.18 18.82 -2.92
N LYS A 88 6.94 17.95 -3.59
CA LYS A 88 7.34 18.02 -4.99
C LYS A 88 7.43 16.60 -5.57
N ASP A 89 7.54 16.51 -6.89
CA ASP A 89 7.87 15.24 -7.52
C ASP A 89 9.24 14.76 -7.05
N LEU A 90 9.34 13.50 -6.65
CA LEU A 90 10.58 12.94 -6.14
C LEU A 90 11.67 12.94 -7.22
N PRO A 91 12.89 13.46 -6.93
CA PRO A 91 14.01 13.38 -7.84
C PRO A 91 14.48 11.93 -8.00
N ALA A 92 15.39 11.68 -8.93
CA ALA A 92 16.07 10.39 -9.01
C ALA A 92 16.97 10.15 -7.77
N GLY A 93 17.26 8.89 -7.48
CA GLY A 93 18.14 8.47 -6.38
C GLY A 93 17.45 8.36 -5.02
N ILE A 94 16.12 8.42 -4.97
CA ILE A 94 15.35 8.36 -3.72
C ILE A 94 14.87 6.93 -3.48
N ARG A 95 14.97 6.46 -2.23
CA ARG A 95 14.35 5.22 -1.76
C ARG A 95 13.48 5.54 -0.55
N CYS A 96 12.24 5.06 -0.56
CA CYS A 96 11.31 5.27 0.55
C CYS A 96 10.68 3.95 0.98
N GLU A 97 10.53 3.79 2.29
CA GLU A 97 9.92 2.64 2.94
C GLU A 97 8.79 3.09 3.88
N PHE A 98 7.68 2.37 3.80
CA PHE A 98 6.47 2.60 4.58
C PHE A 98 6.19 1.34 5.38
N ARG A 99 6.30 1.44 6.71
CA ARG A 99 6.04 0.34 7.64
C ARG A 99 4.76 0.58 8.41
N LEU A 100 3.86 -0.40 8.47
CA LEU A 100 2.66 -0.31 9.30
C LEU A 100 3.06 -0.13 10.76
N LYS A 101 2.41 0.79 11.46
CA LYS A 101 2.68 1.00 12.89
C LYS A 101 2.33 -0.26 13.70
N PRO A 102 3.13 -0.61 14.73
CA PRO A 102 2.82 -1.74 15.59
C PRO A 102 1.44 -1.61 16.24
N GLY A 103 0.67 -2.70 16.22
CA GLY A 103 -0.66 -2.74 16.85
C GLY A 103 -1.74 -1.94 16.10
N LEU A 104 -1.51 -1.59 14.83
CA LEU A 104 -2.51 -0.95 13.97
C LEU A 104 -3.79 -1.79 13.92
N LYS A 105 -4.93 -1.12 14.12
CA LYS A 105 -6.26 -1.75 14.09
C LYS A 105 -7.17 -1.04 13.11
N SER A 106 -8.08 -1.79 12.50
CA SER A 106 -9.20 -1.24 11.74
C SER A 106 -10.21 -0.58 12.67
N LEU A 107 -11.20 0.11 12.09
CA LEU A 107 -12.30 0.72 12.82
C LEU A 107 -13.11 -0.31 13.61
N SER A 108 -13.16 -1.57 13.13
CA SER A 108 -13.82 -2.70 13.82
C SER A 108 -13.00 -3.26 15.00
N GLY A 109 -11.80 -2.72 15.25
CA GLY A 109 -10.92 -3.14 16.35
C GLY A 109 -10.06 -4.37 16.03
N LYS A 110 -10.17 -4.92 14.82
CA LYS A 110 -9.34 -6.04 14.34
C LYS A 110 -7.94 -5.55 13.98
N GLY A 111 -6.90 -6.33 14.31
CA GLY A 111 -5.53 -5.99 13.96
C GLY A 111 -5.28 -6.09 12.45
N VAL A 112 -4.48 -5.16 11.90
CA VAL A 112 -4.10 -5.20 10.48
C VAL A 112 -3.00 -6.24 10.28
N ALA A 113 -3.30 -7.28 9.49
CA ALA A 113 -2.43 -8.40 9.19
C ALA A 113 -1.84 -8.29 7.76
N GLY A 114 -1.09 -9.32 7.35
CA GLY A 114 -0.46 -9.40 6.03
C GLY A 114 0.89 -8.69 5.97
N LEU A 115 1.26 -8.19 4.78
CA LEU A 115 2.53 -7.52 4.56
C LEU A 115 2.60 -6.22 5.37
N GLN A 116 3.69 -6.06 6.12
CA GLN A 116 3.88 -4.96 7.07
C GLN A 116 4.74 -3.81 6.54
N ALA A 117 5.45 -4.02 5.43
CA ALA A 117 6.39 -3.05 4.88
C ALA A 117 6.28 -2.99 3.36
N PHE A 118 6.33 -1.77 2.83
CA PHE A 118 6.21 -1.48 1.40
C PHE A 118 7.30 -0.50 1.02
N SER A 119 7.87 -0.65 -0.18
CA SER A 119 8.96 0.22 -0.60
C SER A 119 8.99 0.46 -2.10
N PHE A 120 9.54 1.61 -2.46
CA PHE A 120 9.88 1.94 -3.84
C PHE A 120 11.19 2.74 -3.88
N SER A 121 11.75 2.88 -5.08
CA SER A 121 12.81 3.85 -5.36
C SER A 121 12.57 4.55 -6.70
N THR A 122 13.12 5.75 -6.86
CA THR A 122 13.08 6.48 -8.14
C THR A 122 14.18 6.06 -9.12
N GLY A 123 14.99 5.05 -8.76
CA GLY A 123 16.12 4.59 -9.56
C GLY A 123 17.23 5.64 -9.66
N GLY A 124 18.26 5.37 -10.46
CA GLY A 124 19.32 6.35 -10.69
C GLY A 124 18.90 7.49 -11.63
N PRO A 125 19.64 8.60 -11.65
CA PRO A 125 19.44 9.65 -12.64
C PRO A 125 19.56 9.09 -14.06
N ALA A 126 18.65 9.45 -14.95
CA ALA A 126 18.77 9.17 -16.38
C ALA A 126 19.37 10.37 -17.12
N ILE A 127 20.08 10.07 -18.21
CA ILE A 127 20.64 11.07 -19.11
C ILE A 127 19.48 11.73 -19.88
N LYS A 128 19.38 13.05 -19.75
CA LYS A 128 18.48 13.89 -20.56
C LYS A 128 19.16 14.36 -21.84
N SER A 129 20.44 14.70 -21.76
CA SER A 129 21.23 15.09 -22.92
C SER A 129 22.71 14.84 -22.67
N SER A 130 23.46 14.69 -23.76
CA SER A 130 24.91 14.61 -23.75
C SER A 130 25.50 15.67 -24.67
N SER A 131 26.71 16.12 -24.35
CA SER A 131 27.56 16.90 -25.23
C SER A 131 28.95 16.25 -25.28
N PRO A 132 29.43 15.81 -26.45
CA PRO A 132 28.72 15.77 -27.73
C PRO A 132 27.44 14.91 -27.67
N TYR A 133 26.47 15.23 -28.52
CA TYR A 133 25.20 14.53 -28.56
C TYR A 133 25.31 13.22 -29.38
N GLU A 134 24.37 12.29 -29.18
CA GLU A 134 24.31 11.03 -29.93
C GLU A 134 24.27 11.28 -31.45
N GLY A 135 25.16 10.63 -32.20
CA GLY A 135 25.31 10.87 -33.65
C GLY A 135 26.19 12.06 -34.03
N SER A 136 26.94 12.66 -33.08
CA SER A 136 28.00 13.62 -33.41
C SER A 136 29.08 12.95 -34.27
N GLY A 137 29.27 13.44 -35.50
CA GLY A 137 30.18 12.85 -36.49
C GLY A 137 31.65 13.26 -36.36
N TRP A 138 31.95 14.21 -35.48
CA TRP A 138 33.30 14.73 -35.25
C TRP A 138 33.56 14.75 -33.75
N ILE A 139 34.29 13.73 -33.28
CA ILE A 139 34.72 13.58 -31.89
C ILE A 139 36.24 13.75 -31.91
N ASP A 140 36.76 14.64 -31.06
CA ASP A 140 38.20 14.81 -30.84
C ASP A 140 38.76 13.70 -29.93
N GLU A 141 40.06 13.37 -30.04
CA GLU A 141 40.70 12.35 -29.19
C GLU A 141 40.69 12.73 -27.70
N GLU A 142 40.72 14.03 -27.39
CA GLU A 142 40.66 14.55 -26.01
C GLU A 142 39.25 15.02 -25.61
N GLN A 143 38.21 14.55 -26.31
CA GLN A 143 36.84 15.00 -26.09
C GLN A 143 36.34 14.71 -24.67
N ILE A 144 35.84 15.76 -24.00
CA ILE A 144 35.11 15.66 -22.73
C ILE A 144 33.63 15.43 -23.01
N PHE A 145 33.03 14.44 -22.35
CA PHE A 145 31.60 14.16 -22.40
C PHE A 145 30.90 14.76 -21.18
N ILE A 146 29.98 15.69 -21.44
CA ILE A 146 29.15 16.32 -20.43
C ILE A 146 27.75 15.69 -20.51
N LEU A 147 27.27 15.16 -19.39
CA LEU A 147 25.94 14.57 -19.29
C LEU A 147 25.04 15.46 -18.43
N THR A 148 23.89 15.84 -18.97
CA THR A 148 22.81 16.46 -18.19
C THR A 148 21.85 15.36 -17.77
N LEU A 149 21.56 15.26 -16.47
CA LEU A 149 20.72 14.21 -15.90
C LEU A 149 19.34 14.74 -15.50
N ASP A 150 18.39 13.85 -15.21
CA ASP A 150 17.01 14.19 -14.79
C ASP A 150 16.84 14.45 -13.28
N ALA A 151 17.94 14.41 -12.51
CA ALA A 151 17.97 14.62 -11.07
C ALA A 151 18.17 16.08 -10.68
#